data_AF-A0A8T4P1V1-F1
#
_entry.id   AF-A0A8T4P1V1-F1
#
_cell.length_a   1.000
_cell.length_b   1.000
_cell.length_c   1.000
_cell.angle_alpha   90.00
_cell.angle_beta   90.00
_cell.angle_gamma   90.00
#
_symmetry.space_group_name_H-M   'P 1'
#
loop_
_entity.id
_entity.type
_entity.pdbx_description
1 polymer ?
#
loop_
_entity_poly.entity_id
_entity_poly.type
_entity_poly.pdbx_seq_one_letter_code
_entity_poly.pdbx_strand_id
1 'polypeptide(L)'
;MSAEKEIVNFWYNKNGLFTINNIKTSSNRDAGILALKFDNDRVNEVFHIEVSCSLTNNIAETTNLEKSVSIIVNEKFDDKNILDAVNSHIKNFSIQKSKIKRIMILGAVPKSRKSEIIRKFNEKEVEVIEFENILYDVLEKLDTQYYKNDIIRTLQLAKFLLLSEPSKMAKMLANDSFTSNSRKEFLSNIFSFTSNSRKEFLSNILSNDDIVKEFRKTNIERLSAILRSSGLKASELAEMLENNVLNKKTRKMFLSSLMEQEATRKGISKQKRVKKVNVPLGKFF
;
A
#
# COMPACT_ATOMS: atom_id res chain seq x y z
N MET A 1 7.99 -11.27 17.71
CA MET A 1 6.99 -10.33 17.18
C MET A 1 7.25 -10.10 15.69
N SER A 2 6.22 -10.05 14.84
CA SER A 2 6.40 -9.76 13.40
C SER A 2 6.53 -8.25 13.15
N ALA A 3 7.00 -7.86 11.96
CA ALA A 3 7.21 -6.46 11.61
C ALA A 3 5.92 -5.64 11.68
N GLU A 4 4.80 -6.21 11.23
CA GLU A 4 3.49 -5.56 11.23
C GLU A 4 2.98 -5.35 12.65
N LYS A 5 3.16 -6.33 13.53
CA LYS A 5 2.83 -6.19 14.97
C LYS A 5 3.67 -5.09 15.63
N GLU A 6 4.95 -4.97 15.30
CA GLU A 6 5.82 -3.90 15.83
C GLU A 6 5.39 -2.51 15.36
N ILE A 7 4.95 -2.38 14.11
CA ILE A 7 4.43 -1.12 13.55
C ILE A 7 3.12 -0.73 14.23
N VAL A 8 2.19 -1.69 14.38
CA VAL A 8 0.92 -1.49 15.10
C VAL A 8 1.18 -1.12 16.56
N ASN A 9 2.09 -1.85 17.22
CA ASN A 9 2.52 -1.59 18.58
C ASN A 9 3.06 -0.16 18.74
N PHE A 10 3.93 0.27 17.84
CA PHE A 10 4.45 1.63 17.83
C PHE A 10 3.34 2.67 17.63
N TRP A 11 2.40 2.42 16.72
CA TRP A 11 1.26 3.32 16.47
C TRP A 11 0.38 3.49 17.72
N TYR A 12 0.01 2.41 18.41
CA TYR A 12 -0.75 2.52 19.66
C TYR A 12 0.01 3.24 20.77
N ASN A 13 1.30 2.93 20.95
CA ASN A 13 2.14 3.63 21.92
C ASN A 13 2.23 5.13 21.64
N LYS A 14 2.35 5.53 20.36
CA LYS A 14 2.35 6.95 19.96
C LYS A 14 1.01 7.65 20.17
N ASN A 15 -0.09 6.90 20.22
CA ASN A 15 -1.41 7.43 20.56
C ASN A 15 -1.70 7.40 22.08
N GLY A 16 -0.69 7.12 22.91
CA GLY A 16 -0.80 7.16 24.37
C GLY A 16 -1.39 5.90 25.01
N LEU A 17 -1.44 4.79 24.27
CA LEU A 17 -1.87 3.50 24.81
C LEU A 17 -0.66 2.67 25.22
N PHE A 18 -0.75 2.01 26.37
CA PHE A 18 0.26 1.05 26.78
C PHE A 18 -0.06 -0.32 26.17
N THR A 19 0.92 -0.96 25.57
CA THR A 19 0.74 -2.22 24.84
C THR A 19 1.39 -3.40 25.55
N ILE A 20 0.67 -4.51 25.66
CA ILE A 20 1.19 -5.82 26.07
C ILE A 20 1.25 -6.71 24.83
N ASN A 21 2.43 -7.26 24.57
CA ASN A 21 2.71 -8.06 23.39
C ASN A 21 3.17 -9.47 23.75
N ASN A 22 3.26 -10.35 22.74
CA ASN A 22 3.72 -11.75 22.86
C ASN A 22 2.92 -12.53 23.93
N ILE A 23 1.60 -12.33 23.95
CA ILE A 23 0.70 -12.99 24.89
C ILE A 23 0.57 -14.45 24.47
N LYS A 24 1.22 -15.34 25.22
CA LYS A 24 1.22 -16.77 24.92
C LYS A 24 -0.03 -17.43 25.48
N THR A 25 -0.68 -18.24 24.65
CA THR A 25 -1.74 -19.15 25.08
C THR A 25 -1.16 -20.49 25.55
N SER A 26 -1.98 -21.29 26.22
CA SER A 26 -1.67 -22.69 26.59
C SER A 26 -1.33 -23.58 25.40
N SER A 27 -1.78 -23.23 24.19
CA SER A 27 -1.53 -23.96 22.95
C SER A 27 -0.34 -23.41 22.14
N ASN A 28 0.54 -22.64 22.78
CA ASN A 28 1.70 -21.97 22.15
C ASN A 28 1.33 -21.08 20.95
N ARG A 29 0.07 -20.60 20.92
CA ARG A 29 -0.37 -19.57 19.97
C ARG A 29 -0.15 -18.20 20.60
N ASP A 30 -0.05 -17.19 19.75
CA ASP A 30 0.01 -15.80 20.15
C ASP A 30 -1.41 -15.20 20.13
N ALA A 31 -1.81 -14.54 21.21
CA ALA A 31 -3.11 -13.88 21.37
C ALA A 31 -3.09 -12.40 20.97
N GLY A 32 -2.18 -12.02 20.06
CA GLY A 32 -2.12 -10.68 19.50
C GLY A 32 -1.53 -9.64 20.46
N ILE A 33 -2.08 -8.44 20.41
CA ILE A 33 -1.66 -7.28 21.20
C ILE A 33 -2.83 -6.86 22.09
N LEU A 34 -2.56 -6.58 23.36
CA LEU A 34 -3.49 -5.84 24.21
C LEU A 34 -3.03 -4.40 24.32
N ALA A 35 -3.83 -3.45 23.84
CA ALA A 35 -3.60 -2.03 24.09
C ALA A 35 -4.51 -1.56 25.22
N LEU A 36 -3.94 -0.85 26.18
CA LEU A 36 -4.58 -0.38 27.40
C LEU A 36 -4.55 1.15 27.39
N LYS A 37 -5.72 1.76 27.53
CA LYS A 37 -5.83 3.21 27.70
C LYS A 37 -6.05 3.53 29.17
N PHE A 38 -5.13 4.31 29.72
CA PHE A 38 -5.17 4.74 31.10
C PHE A 38 -5.85 6.10 31.23
N ASP A 39 -6.65 6.25 32.26
CA ASP A 39 -7.10 7.53 32.79
C ASP A 39 -6.57 7.63 34.23
N ASN A 40 -5.53 8.44 34.41
CA ASN A 40 -4.67 8.42 35.60
C ASN A 40 -4.14 6.99 35.86
N ASP A 41 -4.34 6.45 37.07
CA ASP A 41 -3.85 5.13 37.47
C ASP A 41 -4.82 3.97 37.15
N ARG A 42 -5.91 4.25 36.40
CA ARG A 42 -6.94 3.25 36.09
C ARG A 42 -6.99 2.97 34.61
N VAL A 43 -7.02 1.67 34.26
CA VAL A 43 -7.33 1.28 32.89
C VAL A 43 -8.82 1.53 32.65
N ASN A 44 -9.11 2.30 31.61
CA ASN A 44 -10.46 2.66 31.18
C ASN A 44 -10.91 1.75 30.03
N GLU A 45 -10.05 1.63 29.00
CA GLU A 45 -10.35 0.87 27.78
C GLU A 45 -9.28 -0.20 27.56
N VAL A 46 -9.73 -1.37 27.09
CA VAL A 46 -8.87 -2.47 26.63
C VAL A 46 -9.22 -2.77 25.20
N PHE A 47 -8.20 -2.87 24.36
CA PHE A 47 -8.33 -3.28 22.97
C PHE A 47 -7.57 -4.60 22.79
N HIS A 48 -8.25 -5.66 22.39
CA HIS A 48 -7.64 -6.89 21.91
C HIS A 48 -7.48 -6.79 20.40
N ILE A 49 -6.22 -6.73 19.96
CA ILE A 49 -5.85 -6.40 18.59
C ILE A 49 -5.16 -7.59 17.95
N GLU A 50 -5.72 -8.03 16.83
CA GLU A 50 -5.16 -9.09 15.99
C GLU A 50 -4.67 -8.50 14.67
N VAL A 51 -3.46 -8.86 14.27
CA VAL A 51 -2.79 -8.31 13.07
C VAL A 51 -2.64 -9.41 12.03
N SER A 52 -3.24 -9.23 10.86
CA SER A 52 -3.17 -10.14 9.72
C SER A 52 -2.98 -9.37 8.41
N CYS A 53 -1.71 -9.12 8.07
CA CYS A 53 -1.34 -8.41 6.85
C CYS A 53 -1.02 -9.33 5.67
N SER A 54 -1.05 -10.65 5.85
CA SER A 54 -0.91 -11.62 4.76
C SER A 54 -2.08 -11.48 3.79
N LEU A 55 -1.82 -10.74 2.71
CA LEU A 55 -2.74 -10.45 1.63
C LEU A 55 -3.34 -11.74 1.06
N THR A 56 -4.67 -11.76 0.91
CA THR A 56 -5.49 -12.53 -0.04
C THR A 56 -6.17 -13.86 0.33
N ASN A 57 -5.66 -14.80 1.12
CA ASN A 57 -6.28 -16.15 1.02
C ASN A 57 -7.68 -16.33 1.63
N ASN A 58 -8.04 -15.64 2.72
CA ASN A 58 -9.32 -15.89 3.40
C ASN A 58 -10.43 -14.86 3.09
N ILE A 59 -10.09 -13.68 2.58
CA ILE A 59 -11.03 -12.59 2.30
C ILE A 59 -10.82 -12.09 0.86
N ALA A 60 -10.60 -13.03 -0.07
CA ALA A 60 -10.47 -12.73 -1.49
C ALA A 60 -11.82 -12.37 -2.11
N GLU A 61 -11.79 -11.74 -3.28
CA GLU A 61 -13.00 -11.38 -4.05
C GLU A 61 -13.96 -12.56 -4.27
N THR A 62 -13.43 -13.78 -4.40
CA THR A 62 -14.17 -15.02 -4.70
C THR A 62 -14.57 -15.83 -3.47
N THR A 63 -14.19 -15.41 -2.26
CA THR A 63 -14.47 -16.18 -1.03
C THR A 63 -15.89 -15.99 -0.51
N ASN A 64 -16.44 -17.04 0.11
CA ASN A 64 -17.64 -16.93 0.94
C ASN A 64 -17.31 -16.15 2.20
N LEU A 65 -17.61 -14.85 2.14
CA LEU A 65 -17.20 -13.88 3.15
C LEU A 65 -17.76 -14.19 4.54
N GLU A 66 -19.02 -14.59 4.64
CA GLU A 66 -19.67 -14.90 5.93
C GLU A 66 -18.93 -16.03 6.65
N LYS A 67 -18.66 -17.12 5.92
CA LYS A 67 -17.95 -18.27 6.46
C LYS A 67 -16.52 -17.91 6.84
N SER A 68 -15.82 -17.18 5.97
CA SER A 68 -14.44 -16.76 6.22
C SER A 68 -14.31 -15.85 7.44
N VAL A 69 -15.15 -14.81 7.55
CA VAL A 69 -15.14 -13.89 8.69
C VAL A 69 -15.46 -14.65 9.98
N SER A 70 -16.47 -15.53 9.97
CA SER A 70 -16.80 -16.34 11.14
C SER A 70 -15.65 -17.23 11.59
N ILE A 71 -14.93 -17.88 10.66
CA ILE A 71 -13.75 -18.69 10.98
C ILE A 71 -12.65 -17.82 11.60
N ILE A 72 -12.34 -16.68 10.97
CA ILE A 72 -11.32 -15.76 11.47
C ILE A 72 -11.66 -15.28 12.88
N VAL A 73 -12.89 -14.83 13.11
CA VAL A 73 -13.32 -14.34 14.42
C VAL A 73 -13.23 -15.45 15.47
N ASN A 74 -13.67 -16.65 15.14
CA ASN A 74 -13.59 -17.79 16.04
C ASN A 74 -12.15 -18.16 16.39
N GLU A 75 -11.24 -18.18 15.41
CA GLU A 75 -9.84 -18.55 15.64
C GLU A 75 -9.04 -17.49 16.38
N LYS A 76 -9.41 -16.21 16.23
CA LYS A 76 -8.62 -15.06 16.69
C LYS A 76 -9.17 -14.39 17.94
N PHE A 77 -10.47 -14.48 18.19
CA PHE A 77 -11.12 -13.80 19.30
C PHE A 77 -11.92 -14.75 20.20
N ASP A 78 -12.60 -15.75 19.64
CA ASP A 78 -13.47 -16.64 20.42
C ASP A 78 -12.83 -17.98 20.83
N ASP A 79 -11.59 -18.26 20.41
CA ASP A 79 -10.84 -19.44 20.86
C ASP A 79 -10.66 -19.36 22.39
N LYS A 80 -11.08 -20.42 23.08
CA LYS A 80 -11.05 -20.49 24.54
C LYS A 80 -9.67 -20.17 25.12
N ASN A 81 -8.58 -20.65 24.50
CA ASN A 81 -7.23 -20.41 25.02
C ASN A 81 -6.79 -18.96 24.84
N ILE A 82 -7.27 -18.29 23.78
CA ILE A 82 -7.05 -16.86 23.56
C ILE A 82 -7.80 -16.05 24.62
N LEU A 83 -9.10 -16.34 24.79
CA LEU A 83 -9.93 -15.68 25.81
C LEU A 83 -9.35 -15.85 27.21
N ASP A 84 -8.91 -17.05 27.58
CA ASP A 84 -8.31 -17.33 28.88
C ASP A 84 -6.99 -16.57 29.08
N ALA A 85 -6.13 -16.50 28.04
CA ALA A 85 -4.88 -15.74 28.09
C ALA A 85 -5.14 -14.24 28.24
N VAL A 86 -6.01 -13.66 27.42
CA VAL A 86 -6.40 -12.25 27.50
C VAL A 86 -6.98 -11.93 28.87
N ASN A 87 -7.94 -12.74 29.33
CA ASN A 87 -8.58 -12.57 30.65
C ASN A 87 -7.56 -12.62 31.79
N SER A 88 -6.56 -13.50 31.70
CA SER A 88 -5.52 -13.62 32.72
C SER A 88 -4.64 -12.37 32.83
N HIS A 89 -4.38 -11.70 31.71
CA HIS A 89 -3.62 -10.45 31.68
C HIS A 89 -4.40 -9.24 32.19
N ILE A 90 -5.73 -9.24 32.06
CA ILE A 90 -6.57 -8.11 32.46
C ILE A 90 -7.28 -8.30 33.80
N LYS A 91 -7.19 -9.48 34.42
CA LYS A 91 -7.92 -9.83 35.67
C LYS A 91 -7.70 -8.84 36.82
N ASN A 92 -6.54 -8.20 36.85
CA ASN A 92 -6.16 -7.25 37.90
C ASN A 92 -6.71 -5.84 37.66
N PHE A 93 -7.28 -5.57 36.47
CA PHE A 93 -7.93 -4.32 36.17
C PHE A 93 -9.42 -4.42 36.49
N SER A 94 -10.02 -3.35 37.03
CA SER A 94 -11.45 -3.27 37.34
C SER A 94 -12.35 -3.13 36.10
N ILE A 95 -12.01 -3.83 35.02
CA ILE A 95 -12.69 -3.75 33.73
C ILE A 95 -13.57 -4.98 33.55
N GLN A 96 -14.82 -4.73 33.19
CA GLN A 96 -15.74 -5.79 32.80
C GLN A 96 -15.29 -6.40 31.48
N LYS A 97 -15.28 -7.73 31.39
CA LYS A 97 -14.86 -8.47 30.18
C LYS A 97 -15.62 -8.04 28.91
N SER A 98 -16.88 -7.65 29.06
CA SER A 98 -17.74 -7.15 27.97
C SER A 98 -17.29 -5.80 27.39
N LYS A 99 -16.33 -5.10 28.01
CA LYS A 99 -15.80 -3.81 27.55
C LYS A 99 -14.51 -3.94 26.75
N ILE A 100 -14.01 -5.15 26.52
CA ILE A 100 -12.82 -5.35 25.68
C ILE A 100 -13.24 -5.14 24.22
N LYS A 101 -12.69 -4.11 23.59
CA LYS A 101 -12.91 -3.84 22.17
C LYS A 101 -12.05 -4.78 21.34
N ARG A 102 -12.65 -5.45 20.36
CA ARG A 102 -11.97 -6.38 19.45
C ARG A 102 -11.62 -5.65 18.17
N ILE A 103 -10.34 -5.64 17.81
CA ILE A 103 -9.83 -4.94 16.63
C ILE A 103 -9.09 -5.94 15.74
N MET A 104 -9.49 -6.01 14.48
CA MET A 104 -8.81 -6.76 13.44
C MET A 104 -8.08 -5.80 12.50
N ILE A 105 -6.76 -5.92 12.45
CA ILE A 105 -5.92 -5.17 11.51
C ILE A 105 -5.66 -6.03 10.29
N LEU A 106 -6.18 -5.59 9.15
CA LEU A 106 -6.06 -6.31 7.88
C LEU A 106 -5.07 -5.60 6.96
N GLY A 107 -4.41 -6.36 6.07
CA GLY A 107 -3.65 -5.79 4.95
C GLY A 107 -4.56 -5.07 3.95
N ALA A 108 -4.17 -5.01 2.67
CA ALA A 108 -5.02 -4.41 1.65
C ALA A 108 -6.31 -5.23 1.48
N VAL A 109 -7.44 -4.57 1.69
CA VAL A 109 -8.78 -5.14 1.51
C VAL A 109 -9.22 -4.88 0.06
N PRO A 110 -9.88 -5.84 -0.63
CA PRO A 110 -10.39 -5.60 -1.98
C PRO A 110 -11.33 -4.39 -2.02
N LYS A 111 -10.94 -3.34 -2.78
CA LYS A 111 -11.71 -2.08 -2.89
C LYS A 111 -13.18 -2.33 -3.27
N SER A 112 -13.42 -3.32 -4.13
CA SER A 112 -14.74 -3.74 -4.61
C SER A 112 -15.69 -4.22 -3.51
N ARG A 113 -15.15 -4.82 -2.44
CA ARG A 113 -15.93 -5.45 -1.35
C ARG A 113 -15.64 -4.87 0.03
N LYS A 114 -14.85 -3.81 0.12
CA LYS A 114 -14.41 -3.19 1.38
C LYS A 114 -15.56 -2.95 2.37
N SER A 115 -16.64 -2.29 1.92
CA SER A 115 -17.80 -1.99 2.78
C SER A 115 -18.52 -3.25 3.27
N GLU A 116 -18.59 -4.28 2.43
CA GLU A 116 -19.21 -5.56 2.79
C GLU A 116 -18.36 -6.29 3.86
N ILE A 117 -17.04 -6.33 3.67
CA ILE A 117 -16.08 -6.95 4.60
C ILE A 117 -16.15 -6.27 5.96
N ILE A 118 -16.05 -4.93 6.00
CA ILE A 118 -16.13 -4.16 7.25
C ILE A 118 -17.46 -4.40 7.95
N ARG A 119 -18.58 -4.39 7.21
CA ARG A 119 -19.90 -4.68 7.78
C ARG A 119 -19.95 -6.07 8.43
N LYS A 120 -19.40 -7.10 7.78
CA LYS A 120 -19.40 -8.47 8.31
C LYS A 120 -18.57 -8.64 9.58
N PHE A 121 -17.45 -7.96 9.71
CA PHE A 121 -16.72 -7.95 10.98
C PHE A 121 -17.48 -7.17 12.07
N ASN A 122 -18.08 -6.03 11.73
CA ASN A 122 -18.87 -5.24 12.68
C ASN A 122 -20.10 -6.00 13.20
N GLU A 123 -20.75 -6.82 12.37
CA GLU A 123 -21.83 -7.74 12.78
C GLU A 123 -21.39 -8.75 13.86
N LYS A 124 -20.08 -8.98 14.00
CA LYS A 124 -19.46 -9.84 15.02
C LYS A 124 -18.77 -9.03 16.14
N GLU A 125 -19.08 -7.74 16.26
CA GLU A 125 -18.49 -6.82 17.24
C GLU A 125 -16.95 -6.69 17.13
N VAL A 126 -16.41 -6.85 15.92
CA VAL A 126 -14.98 -6.66 15.62
C VAL A 126 -14.81 -5.45 14.71
N GLU A 127 -14.06 -4.46 15.18
CA GLU A 127 -13.70 -3.29 14.40
C GLU A 127 -12.55 -3.63 13.44
N VAL A 128 -12.63 -3.18 12.19
CA VAL A 128 -11.59 -3.40 11.18
C VAL A 128 -10.80 -2.13 10.92
N ILE A 129 -9.48 -2.21 11.05
CA ILE A 129 -8.56 -1.14 10.66
C ILE A 129 -7.64 -1.67 9.56
N GLU A 130 -7.49 -0.90 8.48
CA GLU A 130 -6.56 -1.27 7.42
C GLU A 130 -5.14 -0.86 7.81
N PHE A 131 -4.22 -1.80 7.66
CA PHE A 131 -2.80 -1.63 7.97
C PHE A 131 -2.16 -0.52 7.13
N GLU A 132 -2.66 -0.26 5.91
CA GLU A 132 -2.15 0.83 5.08
C GLU A 132 -2.31 2.20 5.75
N ASN A 133 -3.43 2.41 6.47
CA ASN A 133 -3.70 3.66 7.19
C ASN A 133 -2.77 3.79 8.40
N ILE A 134 -2.57 2.70 9.14
CA ILE A 134 -1.62 2.66 10.28
C ILE A 134 -0.20 2.94 9.78
N LEU A 135 0.22 2.30 8.69
CA LEU A 135 1.56 2.48 8.12
C LEU A 135 1.77 3.92 7.63
N TYR A 136 0.76 4.51 6.98
CA TYR A 136 0.77 5.92 6.59
C TYR A 136 0.94 6.84 7.80
N ASP A 137 0.10 6.70 8.83
CA ASP A 137 0.16 7.49 10.06
C ASP A 137 1.53 7.39 10.76
N VAL A 138 2.07 6.17 10.84
CA VAL A 138 3.40 5.94 11.42
C VAL A 138 4.43 6.68 10.61
N LEU A 139 4.48 6.48 9.29
CA LEU A 139 5.45 7.15 8.42
C LEU A 139 5.33 8.66 8.51
N GLU A 140 4.13 9.23 8.52
CA GLU A 140 3.90 10.67 8.66
C GLU A 140 4.51 11.21 9.95
N LYS A 141 4.28 10.53 11.08
CA LYS A 141 4.73 10.93 12.42
C LYS A 141 6.20 10.62 12.73
N LEU A 142 6.90 9.83 11.93
CA LEU A 142 8.34 9.58 12.14
C LEU A 142 9.15 10.88 12.02
N ASP A 143 9.88 11.22 13.07
CA ASP A 143 10.83 12.34 13.10
C ASP A 143 12.27 11.82 12.89
N THR A 144 13.27 12.65 13.16
CA THR A 144 14.71 12.31 13.01
C THR A 144 15.35 11.76 14.29
N GLN A 145 14.58 11.53 15.36
CA GLN A 145 15.13 11.03 16.63
C GLN A 145 15.61 9.58 16.49
N TYR A 146 16.51 9.14 17.36
CA TYR A 146 16.95 7.74 17.32
C TYR A 146 15.87 6.80 17.87
N TYR A 147 15.35 5.92 17.01
CA TYR A 147 14.48 4.82 17.43
C TYR A 147 15.30 3.54 17.63
N LYS A 148 15.23 2.96 18.84
CA LYS A 148 15.89 1.69 19.18
C LYS A 148 15.28 0.48 18.46
N ASN A 149 14.00 0.56 18.09
CA ASN A 149 13.33 -0.51 17.38
C ASN A 149 13.79 -0.54 15.91
N ASP A 150 14.45 -1.63 15.50
CA ASP A 150 15.07 -1.76 14.17
C ASP A 150 14.05 -1.65 13.02
N ILE A 151 12.81 -2.10 13.22
CA ILE A 151 11.75 -2.00 12.21
C ILE A 151 11.34 -0.54 12.02
N ILE A 152 11.10 0.18 13.12
CA ILE A 152 10.79 1.61 13.08
C ILE A 152 11.97 2.43 12.54
N ARG A 153 13.19 2.08 12.94
CA ARG A 153 14.41 2.69 12.41
C ARG A 153 14.55 2.46 10.91
N THR A 154 14.22 1.28 10.41
CA THR A 154 14.22 0.98 8.97
C THR A 154 13.20 1.84 8.23
N LEU A 155 11.98 1.98 8.74
CA LEU A 155 10.96 2.89 8.16
C LEU A 155 11.43 4.35 8.17
N GLN A 156 12.08 4.79 9.24
CA GLN A 156 12.64 6.13 9.34
C GLN A 156 13.74 6.37 8.29
N LEU A 157 14.65 5.41 8.10
CA LEU A 157 15.69 5.49 7.07
C LEU A 157 15.08 5.53 5.67
N ALA A 158 14.04 4.72 5.40
CA ALA A 158 13.31 4.78 4.15
C ALA A 158 12.70 6.18 3.93
N LYS A 159 12.02 6.75 4.93
CA LYS A 159 11.45 8.11 4.84
C LYS A 159 12.50 9.18 4.57
N PHE A 160 13.56 9.25 5.38
CA PHE A 160 14.47 10.39 5.35
C PHE A 160 15.70 10.24 4.45
N LEU A 161 16.02 9.04 3.97
CA LEU A 161 17.15 8.82 3.04
C LEU A 161 16.71 8.42 1.64
N LEU A 162 15.61 7.67 1.51
CA LEU A 162 15.15 7.17 0.22
C LEU A 162 14.09 8.09 -0.39
N LEU A 163 13.06 8.47 0.38
CA LEU A 163 12.00 9.36 -0.11
C LEU A 163 12.43 10.83 -0.18
N SER A 164 13.48 11.22 0.54
CA SER A 164 14.06 12.57 0.48
C SER A 164 14.91 12.82 -0.78
N GLU A 165 15.14 11.78 -1.61
CA GLU A 165 15.91 11.84 -2.84
C GLU A 165 14.98 11.69 -4.06
N PRO A 166 14.41 12.79 -4.61
CA PRO A 166 13.42 12.74 -5.69
C PRO A 166 13.92 11.97 -6.91
N SER A 167 15.22 12.05 -7.21
CA SER A 167 15.83 11.34 -8.34
C SER A 167 15.86 9.81 -8.15
N LYS A 168 16.12 9.33 -6.92
CA LYS A 168 16.11 7.91 -6.59
C LYS A 168 14.68 7.38 -6.52
N MET A 169 13.77 8.14 -5.91
CA MET A 169 12.34 7.83 -5.88
C MET A 169 11.75 7.74 -7.29
N ALA A 170 12.05 8.71 -8.16
CA ALA A 170 11.62 8.68 -9.55
C ALA A 170 12.15 7.45 -10.29
N LYS A 171 13.43 7.07 -10.08
CA LYS A 171 13.99 5.83 -10.64
C LYS A 171 13.28 4.57 -10.13
N MET A 172 12.91 4.51 -8.85
CA MET A 172 12.14 3.39 -8.32
C MET A 172 10.75 3.29 -8.94
N LEU A 173 10.08 4.43 -9.15
CA LEU A 173 8.74 4.50 -9.76
C LEU A 173 8.76 4.26 -11.28
N ALA A 174 9.84 4.67 -11.96
CA ALA A 174 10.01 4.63 -13.41
C ALA A 174 10.67 3.34 -13.93
N ASN A 175 11.21 2.48 -13.05
CA ASN A 175 11.82 1.21 -13.44
C ASN A 175 10.75 0.21 -13.95
N ASP A 176 10.28 0.41 -15.18
CA ASP A 176 9.58 -0.56 -16.02
C ASP A 176 10.57 -1.58 -16.66
N SER A 177 11.81 -1.71 -16.14
CA SER A 177 12.83 -2.65 -16.65
C SER A 177 12.59 -4.10 -16.22
N PHE A 178 11.33 -4.56 -16.24
CA PHE A 178 10.90 -5.96 -16.15
C PHE A 178 10.52 -6.55 -17.52
N THR A 179 11.13 -6.04 -18.59
CA THR A 179 11.01 -6.55 -19.96
C THR A 179 12.21 -7.42 -20.32
N SER A 180 12.45 -8.51 -19.58
CA SER A 180 13.10 -9.73 -20.09
C SER A 180 13.01 -10.90 -19.07
N ASN A 181 12.10 -11.82 -19.38
CA ASN A 181 11.97 -13.26 -19.12
C ASN A 181 12.63 -14.01 -17.93
N SER A 182 13.21 -13.43 -16.89
CA SER A 182 13.68 -14.25 -15.74
C SER A 182 13.64 -13.61 -14.35
N ARG A 183 13.40 -12.29 -14.24
CA ARG A 183 13.17 -11.59 -12.93
C ARG A 183 11.72 -11.19 -12.69
N LYS A 184 10.79 -11.75 -13.47
CA LYS A 184 9.38 -11.35 -13.52
C LYS A 184 8.55 -11.72 -12.29
N GLU A 185 9.03 -12.59 -11.40
CA GLU A 185 8.22 -13.02 -10.24
C GLU A 185 8.62 -12.37 -8.93
N PHE A 186 9.91 -12.06 -8.72
CA PHE A 186 10.37 -11.70 -7.38
C PHE A 186 10.15 -10.22 -7.03
N LEU A 187 10.25 -9.31 -7.99
CA LEU A 187 10.19 -7.86 -7.73
C LEU A 187 8.91 -7.18 -8.27
N SER A 188 8.23 -7.75 -9.26
CA SER A 188 6.88 -7.32 -9.64
C SER A 188 5.88 -7.46 -8.49
N ASN A 189 6.14 -8.41 -7.58
CA ASN A 189 5.29 -8.69 -6.43
C ASN A 189 5.54 -7.75 -5.25
N ILE A 190 6.67 -7.00 -5.23
CA ILE A 190 7.05 -6.15 -4.10
C ILE A 190 6.62 -4.69 -4.31
N PHE A 191 6.66 -4.19 -5.55
CA PHE A 191 6.26 -2.81 -5.90
C PHE A 191 5.42 -2.77 -7.19
N SER A 192 4.29 -3.49 -7.22
CA SER A 192 3.33 -3.41 -8.31
C SER A 192 2.64 -2.03 -8.33
N PHE A 193 3.33 -1.02 -8.84
CA PHE A 193 2.72 0.25 -9.19
C PHE A 193 1.98 0.04 -10.52
N THR A 194 0.78 -0.54 -10.44
CA THR A 194 -0.03 -0.85 -11.62
C THR A 194 -0.26 0.41 -12.45
N SER A 195 -0.55 0.27 -13.75
CA SER A 195 -0.89 1.42 -14.61
C SER A 195 -2.02 2.27 -14.04
N ASN A 196 -2.99 1.65 -13.36
CA ASN A 196 -4.10 2.34 -12.71
C ASN A 196 -3.65 3.09 -11.46
N SER A 197 -2.85 2.46 -10.59
CA SER A 197 -2.26 3.14 -9.43
C SER A 197 -1.36 4.30 -9.83
N ARG A 198 -0.64 4.15 -10.95
CA ARG A 198 0.20 5.20 -11.53
C ARG A 198 -0.63 6.36 -12.08
N LYS A 199 -1.76 6.08 -12.74
CA LYS A 199 -2.73 7.09 -13.17
C LYS A 199 -3.33 7.84 -11.98
N GLU A 200 -3.77 7.12 -10.94
CA GLU A 200 -4.33 7.70 -9.72
C GLU A 200 -3.31 8.61 -9.01
N PHE A 201 -2.07 8.12 -8.85
CA PHE A 201 -0.97 8.89 -8.27
C PHE A 201 -0.66 10.18 -9.05
N LEU A 202 -0.50 10.08 -10.37
CA LEU A 202 -0.24 11.26 -11.20
C LEU A 202 -1.42 12.23 -11.19
N SER A 203 -2.65 11.73 -11.12
CA SER A 203 -3.83 12.58 -10.98
C SER A 203 -3.77 13.38 -9.69
N ASN A 204 -3.45 12.73 -8.57
CA ASN A 204 -3.36 13.39 -7.27
C ASN A 204 -2.22 14.43 -7.22
N ILE A 205 -1.08 14.14 -7.85
CA ILE A 205 0.02 15.12 -8.01
C ILE A 205 -0.45 16.33 -8.83
N LEU A 206 -1.12 16.10 -9.95
CA LEU A 206 -1.57 17.17 -10.85
C LEU A 206 -2.80 17.93 -10.34
N SER A 207 -3.43 17.47 -9.26
CA SER A 207 -4.48 18.21 -8.55
C SER A 207 -3.93 19.24 -7.56
N ASN A 208 -2.61 19.25 -7.31
CA ASN A 208 -1.98 20.21 -6.40
C ASN A 208 -1.57 21.48 -7.17
N ASP A 209 -2.18 22.62 -6.82
CA ASP A 209 -1.99 23.90 -7.50
C ASP A 209 -0.53 24.38 -7.54
N ASP A 210 0.26 24.13 -6.49
CA ASP A 210 1.65 24.56 -6.45
C ASP A 210 2.53 23.71 -7.38
N ILE A 211 2.25 22.41 -7.47
CA ILE A 211 2.86 21.53 -8.46
C ILE A 211 2.46 21.96 -9.87
N VAL A 212 1.18 22.28 -10.11
CA VAL A 212 0.71 22.76 -11.42
C VAL A 212 1.37 24.08 -11.81
N LYS A 213 1.55 25.01 -10.87
CA LYS A 213 2.28 26.27 -11.10
C LYS A 213 3.73 26.01 -11.54
N GLU A 214 4.44 25.12 -10.86
CA GLU A 214 5.81 24.74 -11.24
C GLU A 214 5.86 23.99 -12.60
N PHE A 215 4.88 23.12 -12.85
CA PHE A 215 4.72 22.46 -14.14
C PHE A 215 4.49 23.46 -15.28
N ARG A 216 3.70 24.52 -15.06
CA ARG A 216 3.44 25.58 -16.05
C ARG A 216 4.66 26.47 -16.33
N LYS A 217 5.60 26.59 -15.39
CA LYS A 217 6.87 27.31 -15.58
C LYS A 217 7.87 26.52 -16.43
N THR A 218 7.65 25.22 -16.62
CA THR A 218 8.54 24.33 -17.35
C THR A 218 8.30 24.42 -18.86
N ASN A 219 9.36 24.36 -19.68
CA ASN A 219 9.22 24.40 -21.14
C ASN A 219 8.61 23.11 -21.71
N ILE A 220 8.01 23.21 -22.91
CA ILE A 220 7.27 22.11 -23.56
C ILE A 220 8.16 20.89 -23.82
N GLU A 221 9.45 21.09 -24.07
CA GLU A 221 10.43 20.02 -24.34
C GLU A 221 10.77 19.22 -23.09
N ARG A 222 11.00 19.89 -21.94
CA ARG A 222 11.20 19.22 -20.65
C ARG A 222 9.93 18.55 -20.17
N LEU A 223 8.77 19.19 -20.34
CA LEU A 223 7.48 18.54 -20.09
C LEU A 223 7.40 17.25 -20.90
N SER A 224 7.61 17.31 -22.21
CA SER A 224 7.61 16.13 -23.08
C SER A 224 8.62 15.06 -22.65
N ALA A 225 9.81 15.44 -22.16
CA ALA A 225 10.82 14.50 -21.67
C ALA A 225 10.43 13.83 -20.35
N ILE A 226 9.97 14.61 -19.34
CA ILE A 226 9.44 14.13 -18.05
C ILE A 226 8.30 13.14 -18.28
N LEU A 227 7.48 13.43 -19.29
CA LEU A 227 6.30 12.67 -19.66
C LEU A 227 6.66 11.41 -20.48
N ARG A 228 7.71 11.43 -21.30
CA ARG A 228 8.26 10.22 -21.97
C ARG A 228 8.77 9.18 -20.98
N SER A 229 9.28 9.62 -19.83
CA SER A 229 9.72 8.75 -18.72
C SER A 229 8.60 8.31 -17.78
N SER A 230 7.36 8.76 -17.98
CA SER A 230 6.25 8.48 -17.05
C SER A 230 5.72 7.05 -17.13
N GLY A 231 6.04 6.29 -18.18
CA GLY A 231 5.54 4.92 -18.36
C GLY A 231 4.04 4.79 -18.64
N LEU A 232 3.29 5.90 -18.79
CA LEU A 232 1.88 5.91 -19.21
C LEU A 232 1.72 5.88 -20.74
N LYS A 233 0.54 5.47 -21.22
CA LYS A 233 0.19 5.65 -22.64
C LYS A 233 0.08 7.14 -22.95
N ALA A 234 0.57 7.52 -24.13
CA ALA A 234 0.62 8.89 -24.58
C ALA A 234 -0.76 9.58 -24.55
N SER A 235 -1.82 8.85 -24.94
CA SER A 235 -3.21 9.34 -24.93
C SER A 235 -3.77 9.62 -23.53
N GLU A 236 -3.52 8.73 -22.57
CA GLU A 236 -4.00 8.86 -21.18
C GLU A 236 -3.30 10.05 -20.50
N LEU A 237 -2.03 10.24 -20.80
CA LEU A 237 -1.23 11.34 -20.27
C LEU A 237 -1.64 12.70 -20.85
N ALA A 238 -1.97 12.73 -22.14
CA ALA A 238 -2.47 13.93 -22.80
C ALA A 238 -3.80 14.41 -22.19
N GLU A 239 -4.72 13.49 -21.91
CA GLU A 239 -6.00 13.78 -21.25
C GLU A 239 -5.79 14.39 -19.85
N MET A 240 -4.88 13.83 -19.05
CA MET A 240 -4.60 14.33 -17.69
C MET A 240 -4.02 15.75 -17.69
N LEU A 241 -3.14 16.06 -18.64
CA LEU A 241 -2.53 17.38 -18.77
C LEU A 241 -3.48 18.42 -19.38
N GLU A 242 -4.36 17.99 -20.29
CA GLU A 242 -5.37 18.83 -20.90
C GLU A 242 -6.34 19.41 -19.87
N ASN A 243 -6.74 18.58 -18.91
CA ASN A 243 -7.72 18.96 -17.89
C ASN A 243 -7.11 19.78 -16.75
N ASN A 244 -5.86 19.50 -16.35
CA ASN A 244 -5.31 20.02 -15.11
C ASN A 244 -4.15 21.04 -15.30
N VAL A 245 -3.41 21.00 -16.41
CA VAL A 245 -2.12 21.71 -16.52
C VAL A 245 -2.09 22.74 -17.66
N LEU A 246 -2.59 22.39 -18.84
CA LEU A 246 -2.38 23.16 -20.08
C LEU A 246 -3.48 24.20 -20.34
N ASN A 247 -3.07 25.42 -20.70
CA ASN A 247 -3.99 26.44 -21.20
C ASN A 247 -4.32 26.21 -22.70
N LYS A 248 -5.35 26.88 -23.22
CA LYS A 248 -5.86 26.68 -24.60
C LYS A 248 -4.79 26.84 -25.70
N LYS A 249 -3.75 27.67 -25.47
CA LYS A 249 -2.67 27.95 -26.43
C LYS A 249 -1.59 26.86 -26.39
N THR A 250 -1.14 26.45 -25.20
CA THR A 250 -0.14 25.37 -25.04
C THR A 250 -0.72 24.00 -25.34
N ARG A 251 -2.04 23.82 -25.16
CA ARG A 251 -2.80 22.60 -25.50
C ARG A 251 -2.61 22.16 -26.94
N LYS A 252 -2.80 23.06 -27.92
CA LYS A 252 -2.73 22.73 -29.35
C LYS A 252 -1.31 22.33 -29.78
N MET A 253 -0.30 23.01 -29.26
CA MET A 253 1.12 22.74 -29.55
C MET A 253 1.61 21.43 -28.90
N PHE A 254 1.13 21.14 -27.69
CA PHE A 254 1.50 19.92 -26.99
C PHE A 254 0.85 18.67 -27.62
N LEU A 255 -0.47 18.72 -27.89
CA LEU A 255 -1.19 17.60 -28.51
C LEU A 255 -0.66 17.27 -29.91
N SER A 256 -0.30 18.27 -30.71
CA SER A 256 0.30 18.06 -32.03
C SER A 256 1.66 17.36 -31.93
N SER A 257 2.55 17.82 -31.04
CA SER A 257 3.85 17.17 -30.80
C SER A 257 3.71 15.73 -30.28
N LEU A 258 2.69 15.47 -29.46
CA LEU A 258 2.45 14.15 -28.85
C LEU A 258 1.83 13.15 -29.85
N MET A 259 0.93 13.63 -30.72
CA MET A 259 0.34 12.84 -31.82
C MET A 259 1.35 12.52 -32.93
N GLU A 260 2.21 13.46 -33.31
CA GLU A 260 3.33 13.20 -34.24
C GLU A 260 4.24 12.09 -33.72
N GLN A 261 4.49 12.06 -32.41
CA GLN A 261 5.30 11.02 -31.78
C GLN A 261 4.62 9.64 -31.78
N GLU A 262 3.30 9.57 -31.61
CA GLU A 262 2.55 8.31 -31.67
C GLU A 262 2.54 7.73 -33.09
N ALA A 263 2.40 8.59 -34.12
CA ALA A 263 2.53 8.21 -35.52
C ALA A 263 3.95 7.69 -35.84
N THR A 264 4.98 8.34 -35.27
CA THR A 264 6.38 7.93 -35.45
C THR A 264 6.65 6.54 -34.83
N ARG A 265 6.09 6.24 -33.64
CA ARG A 265 6.16 4.91 -33.02
C ARG A 265 5.47 3.82 -33.83
N LYS A 266 4.29 4.10 -34.42
CA LYS A 266 3.58 3.17 -35.33
C LYS A 266 4.36 2.94 -36.64
N GLY A 267 5.09 3.94 -37.13
CA GLY A 267 5.99 3.80 -38.28
C GLY A 267 7.19 2.89 -38.01
N ILE A 268 7.82 3.02 -36.84
CA ILE A 268 8.97 2.18 -36.44
C ILE A 268 8.55 0.72 -36.20
N SER A 269 7.35 0.46 -35.64
CA SER A 269 6.84 -0.91 -35.48
C SER A 269 6.46 -1.57 -36.81
N LYS A 270 6.09 -0.78 -37.83
CA LYS A 270 5.90 -1.26 -39.21
C LYS A 270 7.23 -1.51 -39.93
N GLN A 271 8.28 -0.71 -39.69
CA GLN A 271 9.60 -0.94 -40.27
C GLN A 271 10.33 -2.16 -39.67
N LYS A 272 10.04 -2.56 -38.42
CA LYS A 272 10.51 -3.86 -37.87
C LYS A 272 9.79 -5.08 -38.45
N ARG A 273 8.80 -4.91 -39.33
CA ARG A 273 8.17 -5.97 -40.14
C ARG A 273 8.71 -6.02 -41.58
N VAL A 274 9.96 -5.63 -41.81
CA VAL A 274 10.61 -5.80 -43.12
C VAL A 274 11.30 -7.16 -43.21
N LYS A 275 10.65 -8.03 -44.02
CA LYS A 275 11.10 -9.27 -44.71
C LYS A 275 12.04 -10.24 -43.96
N LYS A 276 11.47 -11.40 -43.56
CA LYS A 276 12.25 -12.66 -43.48
C LYS A 276 12.91 -12.88 -44.84
N VAL A 277 14.23 -12.75 -44.91
CA VAL A 277 15.01 -13.23 -46.04
C VAL A 277 14.97 -14.75 -45.98
N ASN A 278 14.33 -15.39 -46.96
CA ASN A 278 14.43 -16.82 -47.19
C ASN A 278 15.90 -17.12 -47.54
N VAL A 279 16.67 -17.63 -46.59
CA VAL A 279 17.93 -18.29 -46.88
C VAL A 279 17.58 -19.74 -47.25
N PRO A 280 17.88 -20.24 -48.46
CA PRO A 280 17.58 -21.61 -48.83
C PRO A 280 18.36 -22.60 -47.96
N LEU A 281 17.69 -23.66 -47.48
CA LEU A 281 18.20 -24.75 -46.66
C LEU A 281 19.20 -25.69 -47.38
N GLY A 282 20.00 -25.17 -48.31
CA GLY A 282 21.00 -25.92 -49.08
C GLY A 282 22.45 -25.77 -48.58
N LYS A 283 22.66 -25.35 -47.33
CA LYS A 283 24.01 -25.19 -46.75
C LYS A 283 24.22 -25.92 -45.42
N PHE A 284 23.30 -26.80 -45.03
CA PHE A 284 23.43 -27.59 -43.79
C PHE A 284 23.08 -29.09 -43.96
N PHE A 285 23.06 -29.60 -45.20
CA PHE A 285 23.18 -31.03 -45.48
C PHE A 285 24.40 -31.24 -46.38
#